data_AF-A0A0C9ZN72-F1
#
_entry.id   AF-A0A0C9ZN72-F1
#
_cell.length_a   1.000
_cell.length_b   1.000
_cell.length_c   1.000
_cell.angle_alpha   90.00
_cell.angle_beta   90.00
_cell.angle_gamma   90.00
#
_symmetry.space_group_name_H-M   'P 1'
#
loop_
_entity.id
_entity.type
_entity.pdbx_description
1 polymer ?
#
loop_
_entity_poly.entity_id
_entity_poly.type
_entity_poly.pdbx_seq_one_letter_code
_entity_poly.pdbx_strand_id
1 'polypeptide(L)'
;MSKPGPKPGKSAHSHHAGIYKADAVKDVAESLGITNLPEAVASALASDVEYRVHQVVEEASRFMRHARRTTLTTGDIDLALRTLNIEPLYGHTPHASTTFRRALPFPNMPSAGTVFFVEDEEIDFDKVLREEKIIVPKGVNWTAHWLAVEGVQPLVPENPPAVPREDAAPPLAVNGKSPQLGPAKPQQTSTPQTQPTQLVKQVLSRELQLYYTRLTSSLLPPSTAPAETAKRTAALASLRADAGLQALLPYLVKWVGEGVVGALREETDGEQEGRTLEILLDVVSAILENSTLFIEPYLHQLLPSILSVLLHASLPSSHAKHLRTAAAQTLGRVLTQHSTTYPSLSPRIMKTLLVALLGNTPTGKSTTSTTVNGFAMDTSGTPNGDGTRAPPKPLGTREGAIRGLIGIGKEAVRKGIVEGGGARIVGEEITASGGEGITSVVEAVMMALDTLQPTSGMPETLDPSQEEDAKLITQLHDLLGDFFASRVISRGDRDWAAGLVAGVSD
;
A
#
# COMPACT_ATOMS: atom_id res chain seq x y z
N MET A 1 53.41 -35.58 83.22
CA MET A 1 52.95 -34.49 82.33
C MET A 1 52.69 -35.09 80.96
N SER A 2 51.43 -35.09 80.56
CA SER A 2 50.85 -35.92 79.50
C SER A 2 51.11 -35.39 78.10
N LYS A 3 51.37 -36.30 77.15
CA LYS A 3 51.31 -36.01 75.71
C LYS A 3 49.85 -35.69 75.32
N PRO A 4 49.58 -34.64 74.52
CA PRO A 4 48.27 -34.44 73.93
C PRO A 4 48.10 -35.34 72.70
N GLY A 5 47.00 -36.08 72.66
CA GLY A 5 46.61 -36.97 71.55
C GLY A 5 46.12 -36.21 70.31
N PRO A 6 45.94 -36.90 69.17
CA PRO A 6 45.51 -36.28 67.93
C PRO A 6 44.02 -35.92 67.99
N LYS A 7 43.69 -34.70 67.54
CA LYS A 7 42.31 -34.21 67.39
C LYS A 7 41.55 -35.03 66.33
N PRO A 8 40.22 -35.22 66.48
CA PRO A 8 39.43 -36.02 65.55
C PRO A 8 39.38 -35.35 64.17
N GLY A 9 39.59 -36.15 63.12
CA GLY A 9 39.46 -35.71 61.74
C GLY A 9 38.05 -35.19 61.47
N LYS A 10 37.95 -33.97 60.92
CA LYS A 10 36.72 -33.47 60.31
C LYS A 10 36.33 -34.44 59.19
N SER A 11 35.13 -35.01 59.29
CA SER A 11 34.52 -35.80 58.21
C SER A 11 34.51 -34.95 56.93
N ALA A 12 35.21 -35.43 55.89
CA ALA A 12 35.17 -34.86 54.57
C ALA A 12 33.70 -34.74 54.14
N HIS A 13 33.21 -33.50 53.97
CA HIS A 13 31.91 -33.28 53.34
C HIS A 13 32.06 -33.74 51.89
N SER A 14 31.38 -34.83 51.53
CA SER A 14 31.26 -35.25 50.14
C SER A 14 30.64 -34.10 49.36
N HIS A 15 31.42 -33.50 48.47
CA HIS A 15 30.91 -32.53 47.52
C HIS A 15 29.84 -33.21 46.65
N HIS A 16 28.56 -32.95 46.92
CA HIS A 16 27.50 -33.25 45.98
C HIS A 16 27.62 -32.25 44.82
N ALA A 17 27.84 -32.77 43.60
CA ALA A 17 28.19 -31.96 42.43
C ALA A 17 26.97 -31.49 41.60
N GLY A 18 25.75 -31.85 42.00
CA GLY A 18 24.52 -31.58 41.25
C GLY A 18 23.40 -30.94 42.09
N ILE A 19 22.41 -30.36 41.41
CA ILE A 19 21.18 -29.81 42.00
C ILE A 19 20.19 -30.94 42.32
N TYR A 20 20.27 -32.07 41.60
CA TYR A 20 19.41 -33.23 41.84
C TYR A 20 19.75 -33.91 43.18
N LYS A 21 18.75 -34.07 44.05
CA LYS A 21 18.97 -34.58 45.41
C LYS A 21 19.19 -36.10 45.40
N ALA A 22 20.23 -36.55 46.11
CA ALA A 22 20.51 -37.97 46.31
C ALA A 22 19.38 -38.71 47.06
N ASP A 23 18.62 -37.99 47.91
CA ASP A 23 17.47 -38.55 48.63
C ASP A 23 16.38 -39.04 47.67
N ALA A 24 16.12 -38.34 46.55
CA ALA A 24 15.14 -38.77 45.56
C ALA A 24 15.53 -40.10 44.89
N VAL A 25 16.83 -40.35 44.73
CA VAL A 25 17.34 -41.63 44.21
C VAL A 25 17.15 -42.75 45.22
N LYS A 26 17.32 -42.46 46.52
CA LYS A 26 17.06 -43.42 47.61
C LYS A 26 15.58 -43.76 47.71
N ASP A 27 14.69 -42.77 47.61
CA ASP A 27 13.23 -42.99 47.62
C ASP A 27 12.81 -43.96 46.50
N VAL A 28 13.38 -43.82 45.30
CA VAL A 28 13.13 -44.75 44.18
C VAL A 28 13.74 -46.14 44.46
N ALA A 29 14.93 -46.22 45.05
CA ALA A 29 15.55 -47.49 45.42
C ALA A 29 14.73 -48.26 46.48
N GLU A 30 14.18 -47.55 47.47
CA GLU A 30 13.29 -48.11 48.49
C GLU A 30 11.98 -48.61 47.86
N SER A 31 11.43 -47.91 46.86
CA SER A 31 10.24 -48.36 46.12
C SER A 31 10.45 -49.69 45.37
N LEU A 32 11.71 -50.00 45.01
CA LEU A 32 12.12 -51.27 44.41
C LEU A 32 12.51 -52.33 45.45
N GLY A 33 12.41 -52.02 46.75
CA GLY A 33 12.76 -52.92 47.86
C GLY A 33 14.25 -52.92 48.25
N ILE A 34 15.06 -51.98 47.75
CA ILE A 34 16.48 -51.85 48.09
C ILE A 34 16.62 -50.85 49.25
N THR A 35 16.76 -51.36 50.47
CA THR A 35 16.72 -50.53 51.70
C THR A 35 18.05 -49.87 52.08
N ASN A 36 19.18 -50.36 51.58
CA ASN A 36 20.52 -49.86 51.95
C ASN A 36 21.36 -49.52 50.71
N LEU A 37 21.11 -48.35 50.11
CA LEU A 37 21.91 -47.82 49.01
C LEU A 37 23.08 -46.96 49.56
N PRO A 38 24.35 -47.25 49.21
CA PRO A 38 25.48 -46.42 49.64
C PRO A 38 25.39 -44.98 49.10
N GLU A 39 25.70 -43.99 49.94
CA GLU A 39 25.63 -42.56 49.59
C GLU A 39 26.43 -42.18 48.34
N ALA A 40 27.60 -42.79 48.15
CA ALA A 40 28.44 -42.55 46.99
C ALA A 40 27.76 -42.97 45.67
N VAL A 41 26.98 -44.07 45.70
CA VAL A 41 26.23 -44.56 44.53
C VAL A 41 25.03 -43.66 44.25
N ALA A 42 24.28 -43.30 45.30
CA ALA A 42 23.14 -42.39 45.19
C ALA A 42 23.54 -41.02 44.62
N SER A 43 24.66 -40.47 45.10
CA SER A 43 25.20 -39.19 44.62
C SER A 43 25.67 -39.26 43.16
N ALA A 44 26.39 -40.32 42.77
CA ALA A 44 26.83 -40.50 41.39
C ALA A 44 25.66 -40.68 40.42
N LEU A 45 24.65 -41.46 40.80
CA LEU A 45 23.44 -41.67 39.99
C LEU A 45 22.62 -40.39 39.87
N ALA A 46 22.50 -39.59 40.94
CA ALA A 46 21.85 -38.28 40.90
C ALA A 46 22.51 -37.34 39.87
N SER A 47 23.85 -37.32 39.80
CA SER A 47 24.58 -36.53 38.79
C SER A 47 24.34 -37.03 37.36
N ASP A 48 24.24 -38.34 37.14
CA ASP A 48 23.92 -38.88 35.80
C ASP A 48 22.47 -38.55 35.39
N VAL A 49 21.51 -38.65 36.31
CA VAL A 49 20.11 -38.26 36.06
C VAL A 49 20.02 -36.78 35.67
N GLU A 50 20.72 -35.90 36.37
CA GLU A 50 20.76 -34.48 36.04
C GLU A 50 21.33 -34.23 34.64
N TYR A 51 22.40 -34.92 34.27
CA TYR A 51 22.96 -34.86 32.92
C TYR A 51 21.95 -35.30 31.86
N ARG A 52 21.21 -36.39 32.11
CA ARG A 52 20.16 -36.87 31.19
C ARG A 52 19.00 -35.89 31.05
N VAL A 53 18.58 -35.25 32.15
CA VAL A 53 17.55 -34.20 32.11
C VAL A 53 18.03 -33.03 31.25
N HIS A 54 19.26 -32.55 31.44
CA HIS A 54 19.81 -31.48 30.59
C HIS A 54 19.89 -31.89 29.12
N GLN A 55 20.29 -33.12 28.82
CA GLN A 55 20.34 -33.65 27.44
C GLN A 55 18.96 -33.58 26.76
N VAL A 56 17.89 -33.99 27.45
CA VAL A 56 16.52 -33.93 26.93
C VAL A 56 16.06 -32.49 26.74
N VAL A 57 16.30 -31.62 27.73
CA VAL A 57 15.91 -30.20 27.66
C VAL A 57 16.63 -29.46 26.54
N GLU A 58 17.90 -29.77 26.30
CA GLU A 58 18.68 -29.16 25.22
C GLU A 58 18.12 -29.55 23.84
N GLU A 59 17.84 -30.84 23.64
CA GLU A 59 17.23 -31.34 22.40
C GLU A 59 15.84 -30.73 22.17
N ALA A 60 14.99 -30.68 23.21
CA ALA A 60 13.68 -30.05 23.15
C ALA A 60 13.77 -28.54 22.83
N SER A 61 14.80 -27.85 23.36
CA SER A 61 15.05 -26.44 23.07
C SER A 61 15.42 -26.20 21.61
N ARG A 62 16.07 -27.15 20.93
CA ARG A 62 16.31 -27.08 19.49
C ARG A 62 14.99 -27.17 18.72
N PHE A 63 14.11 -28.11 19.06
CA PHE A 63 12.78 -28.20 18.45
C PHE A 63 11.95 -26.91 18.62
N MET A 64 11.97 -26.31 19.81
CA MET A 64 11.31 -25.03 20.08
C MET A 64 11.84 -23.90 19.17
N ARG A 65 13.16 -23.78 19.05
CA ARG A 65 13.80 -22.77 18.18
C ARG A 65 13.50 -23.02 16.70
N HIS A 66 13.55 -24.27 16.25
CA HIS A 66 13.19 -24.65 14.87
C HIS A 66 11.72 -24.39 14.57
N ALA A 67 10.84 -24.51 15.56
CA ALA A 67 9.43 -24.15 15.47
C ALA A 67 9.17 -22.62 15.59
N ARG A 68 10.22 -21.79 15.68
CA ARG A 68 10.15 -20.32 15.84
C ARG A 68 9.31 -19.86 17.04
N ARG A 69 9.34 -20.63 18.12
CA ARG A 69 8.67 -20.30 19.40
C ARG A 69 9.69 -19.92 20.45
N THR A 70 9.25 -19.18 21.47
CA THR A 70 10.05 -18.82 22.65
C THR A 70 9.62 -19.57 23.92
N THR A 71 8.53 -20.32 23.84
CA THR A 71 7.98 -21.13 24.94
C THR A 71 8.10 -22.61 24.61
N LEU A 72 8.72 -23.36 25.53
CA LEU A 72 8.86 -24.82 25.42
C LEU A 72 7.52 -25.49 25.75
N THR A 73 7.09 -26.44 24.91
CA THR A 73 5.84 -27.17 25.08
C THR A 73 6.10 -28.67 25.32
N THR A 74 5.09 -29.40 25.82
CA THR A 74 5.21 -30.85 26.04
C THR A 74 5.54 -31.60 24.75
N GLY A 75 5.01 -31.14 23.60
CA GLY A 75 5.32 -31.73 22.30
C GLY A 75 6.80 -31.59 21.88
N ASP A 76 7.52 -30.56 22.35
CA ASP A 76 8.95 -30.42 22.09
C ASP A 76 9.76 -31.46 22.87
N ILE A 77 9.32 -31.80 24.08
CA ILE A 77 9.91 -32.85 24.91
C ILE A 77 9.62 -34.24 24.32
N ASP A 78 8.39 -34.48 23.84
CA ASP A 78 8.02 -35.75 23.20
C ASP A 78 8.87 -36.03 21.97
N LEU A 79 9.16 -35.00 21.17
CA LEU A 79 10.06 -35.10 20.02
C LEU A 79 11.51 -35.37 20.46
N ALA A 80 11.98 -34.71 21.52
CA ALA A 80 13.30 -34.95 22.09
C ALA A 80 13.47 -36.39 22.59
N LEU A 81 12.49 -36.93 23.31
CA LEU A 81 12.49 -38.32 23.79
C LEU A 81 12.57 -39.30 22.62
N ARG A 82 11.78 -39.07 21.55
CA ARG A 82 11.83 -39.90 20.34
C ARG A 82 13.19 -39.87 19.67
N THR A 83 13.83 -38.70 19.55
CA THR A 83 15.16 -38.59 18.94
C THR A 83 16.27 -39.24 19.76
N LEU A 84 16.13 -39.22 21.10
CA LEU A 84 17.08 -39.85 22.01
C LEU A 84 16.81 -41.35 22.19
N ASN A 85 15.82 -41.92 21.48
CA ASN A 85 15.35 -43.30 21.61
C ASN A 85 14.93 -43.66 23.05
N ILE A 86 14.34 -42.70 23.75
CA ILE A 86 13.75 -42.89 25.07
C ILE A 86 12.26 -43.23 24.88
N GLU A 87 11.73 -44.10 25.73
CA GLU A 87 10.31 -44.47 25.71
C GLU A 87 9.42 -43.23 25.88
N PRO A 88 8.33 -43.10 25.09
CA PRO A 88 7.45 -41.95 25.16
C PRO A 88 6.65 -41.91 26.46
N LEU A 89 6.54 -40.72 27.05
CA LEU A 89 5.75 -40.48 28.26
C LEU A 89 4.32 -40.05 27.87
N TYR A 90 3.34 -40.92 28.12
CA TYR A 90 1.94 -40.64 27.82
C TYR A 90 1.24 -39.91 28.97
N GLY A 91 0.15 -39.19 28.66
CA GLY A 91 -0.68 -38.51 29.65
C GLY A 91 -0.31 -37.04 29.90
N HIS A 92 0.72 -36.51 29.24
CA HIS A 92 1.11 -35.10 29.35
C HIS A 92 0.61 -34.31 28.13
N THR A 93 -0.43 -33.49 28.32
CA THR A 93 -0.93 -32.60 27.26
C THR A 93 -0.90 -31.15 27.71
N PRO A 94 -0.76 -30.17 26.79
CA PRO A 94 -0.76 -28.75 27.15
C PRO A 94 -2.08 -28.27 27.77
N HIS A 95 -3.17 -29.02 27.55
CA HIS A 95 -4.52 -28.66 27.94
C HIS A 95 -4.90 -29.19 29.33
N ALA A 96 -4.11 -30.12 29.89
CA ALA A 96 -4.32 -30.70 31.20
C ALA A 96 -3.04 -30.54 32.04
N SER A 97 -2.94 -29.43 32.79
CA SER A 97 -1.82 -29.20 33.70
C SER A 97 -1.93 -30.09 34.92
N THR A 98 -0.85 -30.83 35.24
CA THR A 98 -0.78 -31.65 36.45
C THR A 98 -0.71 -30.78 37.69
N THR A 99 -1.60 -31.01 38.66
CA THR A 99 -1.61 -30.32 39.95
C THR A 99 -0.93 -31.19 41.00
N PHE A 100 0.11 -30.66 41.65
CA PHE A 100 0.80 -31.34 42.74
C PHE A 100 0.22 -30.90 44.08
N ARG A 101 -0.20 -31.85 44.94
CA ARG A 101 -0.63 -31.60 46.31
C ARG A 101 0.38 -32.15 47.31
N ARG A 102 0.53 -31.44 48.44
CA ARG A 102 1.40 -31.87 49.54
C ARG A 102 0.64 -32.84 50.45
N ALA A 103 1.21 -34.01 50.70
CA ALA A 103 0.67 -34.97 51.66
C ALA A 103 0.75 -34.40 53.09
N LEU A 104 -0.21 -34.80 53.93
CA LEU A 104 -0.17 -34.46 55.36
C LEU A 104 1.00 -35.19 56.03
N PRO A 105 1.70 -34.55 56.99
CA PRO A 105 2.79 -35.20 57.72
C PRO A 105 2.29 -36.47 58.43
N PHE A 106 3.03 -37.58 58.29
CA PHE A 106 2.68 -38.83 58.95
C PHE A 106 2.86 -38.70 60.48
N PRO A 107 1.80 -38.85 61.29
CA PRO A 107 1.90 -38.67 62.75
C PRO A 107 2.84 -39.70 63.41
N ASN A 108 3.01 -40.88 62.81
CA ASN A 108 3.79 -41.98 63.37
C ASN A 108 5.23 -42.08 62.83
N MET A 109 5.66 -41.19 61.92
CA MET A 109 7.00 -41.22 61.34
C MET A 109 7.56 -39.79 61.14
N PRO A 110 7.96 -39.10 62.23
CA PRO A 110 8.38 -37.70 62.20
C PRO A 110 9.69 -37.43 61.43
N SER A 111 10.38 -38.47 60.95
CA SER A 111 11.55 -38.37 60.07
C SER A 111 11.19 -38.43 58.57
N ALA A 112 9.92 -38.63 58.21
CA ALA A 112 9.49 -38.66 56.82
C ALA A 112 9.49 -37.23 56.24
N GLY A 113 10.16 -37.06 55.10
CA GLY A 113 10.23 -35.78 54.39
C GLY A 113 8.88 -35.31 53.83
N THR A 114 8.86 -34.11 53.24
CA THR A 114 7.66 -33.59 52.57
C THR A 114 7.40 -34.34 51.27
N VAL A 115 6.30 -35.09 51.22
CA VAL A 115 5.86 -35.83 50.02
C VAL A 115 4.84 -35.01 49.24
N PHE A 116 5.00 -34.95 47.93
CA PHE A 116 4.02 -34.39 47.00
C PHE A 116 3.47 -35.52 46.13
N PHE A 117 2.17 -35.48 45.85
CA PHE A 117 1.51 -36.43 44.95
C PHE A 117 0.75 -35.67 43.86
N VAL A 118 0.57 -36.31 42.71
CA VAL A 118 -0.27 -35.80 41.63
C VAL A 118 -1.72 -36.03 42.05
N GLU A 119 -2.50 -34.96 42.10
CA GLU A 119 -3.94 -35.09 42.34
C GLU A 119 -4.60 -35.72 41.12
N ASP A 120 -5.32 -36.82 41.33
CA ASP A 120 -6.12 -37.50 40.32
C ASP A 120 -7.59 -37.42 40.74
N GLU A 121 -8.34 -36.53 40.08
CA GLU A 121 -9.77 -36.34 40.33
C GLU A 121 -10.54 -37.36 39.48
N GLU A 122 -11.33 -38.22 40.12
CA GLU A 122 -12.19 -39.18 39.41
C GLU A 122 -13.28 -38.43 38.62
N ILE A 123 -13.31 -38.64 37.30
CA ILE A 123 -14.28 -37.99 36.41
C ILE A 123 -15.39 -38.98 36.05
N ASP A 124 -16.65 -38.55 36.21
CA ASP A 124 -17.81 -39.30 35.75
C ASP A 124 -17.90 -39.32 34.21
N PHE A 125 -17.91 -40.52 33.61
CA PHE A 125 -18.01 -40.69 32.17
C PHE A 125 -19.28 -40.08 31.57
N ASP A 126 -20.40 -40.10 32.30
CA ASP A 126 -21.66 -39.51 31.82
C ASP A 126 -21.55 -37.99 31.70
N LYS A 127 -20.72 -37.36 32.53
CA LYS A 127 -20.44 -35.91 32.47
C LYS A 127 -19.61 -35.58 31.22
N VAL A 128 -18.56 -36.37 30.94
CA VAL A 128 -17.68 -36.17 29.77
C VAL A 128 -18.45 -36.37 28.46
N LEU A 129 -19.29 -37.41 28.38
CA LEU A 129 -20.08 -37.70 27.18
C LEU A 129 -21.10 -36.59 26.85
N ARG A 130 -21.58 -35.87 27.86
CA ARG A 130 -22.51 -34.74 27.70
C ARG A 130 -21.81 -33.42 27.35
N GLU A 131 -20.48 -33.36 27.49
CA GLU A 131 -19.70 -32.15 27.24
C GLU A 131 -19.36 -32.02 25.74
N GLU A 132 -20.34 -31.57 24.95
CA GLU A 132 -20.16 -31.33 23.51
C GLU A 132 -20.05 -29.84 23.21
N LYS A 133 -18.83 -29.27 23.31
CA LYS A 133 -18.49 -28.11 22.46
C LYS A 133 -16.99 -27.90 22.28
N ILE A 134 -16.42 -28.52 21.25
CA ILE A 134 -15.11 -28.12 20.74
C ILE A 134 -15.29 -26.82 19.94
N ILE A 135 -14.76 -25.71 20.43
CA ILE A 135 -14.74 -24.45 19.68
C ILE A 135 -13.60 -24.56 18.67
N VAL A 136 -13.94 -24.74 17.39
CA VAL A 136 -12.96 -24.71 16.32
C VAL A 136 -12.59 -23.25 16.04
N PRO A 137 -11.31 -22.84 16.21
CA PRO A 137 -10.87 -21.50 15.86
C PRO A 137 -11.08 -21.22 14.38
N LYS A 138 -11.23 -19.95 14.00
CA LYS A 138 -11.19 -19.56 12.59
C LYS A 138 -9.85 -19.98 11.99
N GLY A 139 -9.85 -20.37 10.72
CA GLY A 139 -8.63 -20.69 9.99
C GLY A 139 -7.67 -19.50 9.91
N VAL A 140 -6.43 -19.77 9.53
CA VAL A 140 -5.38 -18.76 9.40
C VAL A 140 -5.74 -17.77 8.29
N ASN A 141 -5.76 -16.49 8.61
CA ASN A 141 -5.84 -15.39 7.65
C ASN A 141 -4.63 -14.46 7.81
N TRP A 142 -4.35 -13.66 6.78
CA TRP A 142 -3.29 -12.67 6.81
C TRP A 142 -3.88 -11.28 6.55
N THR A 143 -3.35 -10.28 7.24
CA THR A 143 -3.68 -8.87 7.05
C THR A 143 -2.38 -8.11 6.82
N ALA A 144 -2.31 -7.34 5.74
CA ALA A 144 -1.14 -6.56 5.39
C ALA A 144 -1.37 -5.08 5.72
N HIS A 145 -0.36 -4.42 6.27
CA HIS A 145 -0.34 -2.98 6.52
C HIS A 145 1.07 -2.44 6.29
N TRP A 146 1.19 -1.13 6.09
CA TRP A 146 2.49 -0.47 5.95
C TRP A 146 3.15 -0.30 7.31
N LEU A 147 4.24 -1.04 7.55
CA LEU A 147 5.07 -0.89 8.75
C LEU A 147 5.92 0.39 8.70
N ALA A 148 6.44 0.73 7.53
CA ALA A 148 7.24 1.93 7.30
C ALA A 148 7.11 2.43 5.86
N VAL A 149 7.13 3.75 5.69
CA VAL A 149 7.22 4.45 4.41
C VAL A 149 8.43 5.38 4.49
N GLU A 150 9.42 5.20 3.61
CA GLU A 150 10.67 5.99 3.61
C GLU A 150 11.39 5.99 4.99
N GLY A 151 11.37 4.84 5.67
CA GLY A 151 12.00 4.67 6.99
C GLY A 151 11.24 5.30 8.16
N VAL A 152 10.07 5.91 7.91
CA VAL A 152 9.18 6.44 8.95
C VAL A 152 7.99 5.52 9.13
N GLN A 153 7.70 5.14 10.38
CA GLN A 153 6.54 4.34 10.71
C GLN A 153 5.26 5.20 10.69
N PRO A 154 4.26 4.89 9.85
CA PRO A 154 3.01 5.63 9.84
C PRO A 154 2.18 5.31 11.09
N LEU A 155 1.43 6.30 11.59
CA LEU A 155 0.56 6.15 12.76
C LEU A 155 -0.78 5.51 12.38
N VAL A 156 -0.74 4.21 12.09
CA VAL A 156 -1.91 3.37 11.78
C VAL A 156 -2.20 2.48 13.01
N PRO A 157 -3.45 2.13 13.34
CA PRO A 157 -3.78 1.33 14.53
C PRO A 157 -2.97 0.03 14.72
N GLU A 158 -2.53 -0.59 13.62
CA GLU A 158 -1.72 -1.81 13.63
C GLU A 158 -0.25 -1.56 14.01
N ASN A 159 0.25 -0.33 13.85
CA ASN A 159 1.61 0.03 14.21
C ASN A 159 1.69 0.44 15.69
N PRO A 160 2.77 0.07 16.40
CA PRO A 160 2.99 0.54 17.76
C PRO A 160 3.04 2.08 17.80
N PRO A 161 2.51 2.72 18.86
CA PRO A 161 2.71 4.15 19.06
C PRO A 161 4.21 4.41 19.18
N ALA A 162 4.66 5.57 18.67
CA ALA A 162 6.05 5.97 18.78
C ALA A 162 6.45 5.99 20.27
N VAL A 163 7.23 4.98 20.69
CA VAL A 163 7.76 4.91 22.04
C VAL A 163 8.64 6.15 22.21
N PRO A 164 8.39 7.03 23.20
CA PRO A 164 9.33 8.07 23.53
C PRO A 164 10.68 7.39 23.77
N ARG A 165 11.71 7.76 22.98
CA ARG A 165 13.07 7.27 23.24
C ARG A 165 13.39 7.56 24.70
N GLU A 166 13.62 6.53 25.50
CA GLU A 166 14.02 6.66 26.91
C GLU A 166 15.37 7.41 27.05
N ASP A 167 16.09 7.62 25.94
CA ASP A 167 17.27 8.49 25.84
C ASP A 167 16.97 10.00 25.93
N ALA A 168 15.69 10.38 25.95
CA ALA A 168 15.26 11.72 26.35
C ALA A 168 14.80 11.71 27.82
N ALA A 169 15.67 11.22 28.71
CA ALA A 169 15.57 11.59 30.12
C ALA A 169 15.49 13.13 30.19
N PRO A 170 14.43 13.72 30.76
CA PRO A 170 14.32 15.17 30.84
C PRO A 170 15.50 15.69 31.68
N PRO A 171 16.22 16.76 31.26
CA PRO A 171 17.12 17.42 32.18
C PRO A 171 16.28 17.83 33.38
N LEU A 172 16.71 17.42 34.58
CA LEU A 172 16.10 17.78 35.85
C LEU A 172 15.77 19.27 35.84
N ALA A 173 14.49 19.59 35.64
CA ALA A 173 13.99 20.95 35.69
C ALA A 173 14.00 21.41 37.14
N VAL A 174 15.12 21.99 37.57
CA VAL A 174 15.15 22.89 38.73
C VAL A 174 14.49 24.19 38.29
N ASN A 175 13.17 24.27 38.41
CA ASN A 175 12.48 25.36 39.09
C ASN A 175 10.96 25.23 38.90
N GLY A 176 10.26 25.31 40.03
CA GLY A 176 8.84 25.09 40.13
C GLY A 176 8.00 26.04 39.27
N LYS A 177 7.03 25.43 38.58
CA LYS A 177 5.66 25.92 38.38
C LYS A 177 4.84 24.72 37.89
N SER A 178 3.78 24.40 38.61
CA SER A 178 2.84 23.31 38.33
C SER A 178 2.10 23.55 37.00
N PRO A 179 1.87 22.51 36.17
CA PRO A 179 0.94 22.63 35.06
C PRO A 179 -0.50 22.31 35.52
N GLN A 180 -1.40 23.27 35.29
CA GLN A 180 -2.85 23.12 35.43
C GLN A 180 -3.40 22.08 34.44
N LEU A 181 -4.28 21.21 34.92
CA LEU A 181 -5.18 20.39 34.11
C LEU A 181 -6.18 21.29 33.35
N GLY A 182 -6.23 21.17 32.03
CA GLY A 182 -7.32 21.64 31.19
C GLY A 182 -8.07 20.45 30.56
N PRO A 183 -9.42 20.45 30.49
CA PRO A 183 -10.19 19.28 30.07
C PRO A 183 -10.21 19.09 28.55
N ALA A 184 -10.09 17.83 28.14
CA ALA A 184 -10.19 17.36 26.77
C ALA A 184 -11.61 17.59 26.19
N LYS A 185 -11.69 18.11 24.97
CA LYS A 185 -12.89 18.05 24.13
C LYS A 185 -12.84 16.78 23.26
N PRO A 186 -13.97 16.04 23.12
CA PRO A 186 -14.05 14.87 22.26
C PRO A 186 -14.19 15.30 20.79
N GLN A 187 -13.25 14.87 19.93
CA GLN A 187 -13.35 15.10 18.50
C GLN A 187 -13.85 13.84 17.80
N GLN A 188 -15.00 14.00 17.14
CA GLN A 188 -15.71 13.00 16.36
C GLN A 188 -14.95 12.61 15.09
N THR A 189 -15.09 11.33 14.74
CA THR A 189 -15.02 10.70 13.42
C THR A 189 -14.74 11.64 12.23
N SER A 190 -13.46 11.79 11.90
CA SER A 190 -13.02 11.99 10.53
C SER A 190 -11.77 11.12 10.33
N THR A 191 -11.74 10.39 9.23
CA THR A 191 -10.58 9.63 8.74
C THR A 191 -9.28 10.36 9.05
N PRO A 192 -8.27 9.72 9.66
CA PRO A 192 -6.97 10.35 9.84
C PRO A 192 -6.37 10.57 8.44
N GLN A 193 -6.62 11.75 7.88
CA GLN A 193 -5.71 12.36 6.92
C GLN A 193 -4.44 12.64 7.72
N THR A 194 -3.57 11.62 7.77
CA THR A 194 -2.17 11.81 8.12
C THR A 194 -1.63 12.85 7.16
N GLN A 195 -1.56 14.11 7.62
CA GLN A 195 -0.60 15.05 7.08
C GLN A 195 0.72 14.30 7.02
N PRO A 196 1.40 14.22 5.85
CA PRO A 196 2.77 13.76 5.83
C PRO A 196 3.52 14.78 6.68
N THR A 197 3.77 14.44 7.95
CA THR A 197 4.62 15.20 8.84
C THR A 197 5.93 15.35 8.10
N GLN A 198 6.16 16.60 7.70
CA GLN A 198 7.37 17.17 7.10
C GLN A 198 8.43 16.11 6.82
N LEU A 199 8.51 15.73 5.54
CA LEU A 199 9.61 14.98 4.96
C LEU A 199 10.89 15.39 5.71
N VAL A 200 11.39 14.50 6.58
CA VAL A 200 12.68 14.68 7.25
C VAL A 200 13.61 15.10 6.14
N LYS A 201 14.18 16.31 6.20
CA LYS A 201 15.12 16.79 5.18
C LYS A 201 16.16 15.69 5.06
N GLN A 202 16.04 14.85 4.04
CA GLN A 202 17.00 13.77 3.82
C GLN A 202 18.33 14.50 3.72
N VAL A 203 19.22 14.22 4.66
CA VAL A 203 20.52 14.87 4.73
C VAL A 203 21.29 14.37 3.53
N LEU A 204 21.16 15.09 2.43
CA LEU A 204 21.71 14.72 1.16
C LEU A 204 23.23 14.90 1.23
N SER A 205 23.97 13.88 0.80
CA SER A 205 25.44 13.97 0.75
C SER A 205 25.88 15.08 -0.21
N ARG A 206 27.09 15.62 -0.01
CA ARG A 206 27.64 16.66 -0.89
C ARG A 206 27.71 16.20 -2.35
N GLU A 207 28.07 14.93 -2.58
CA GLU A 207 28.11 14.33 -3.91
C GLU A 207 26.74 14.28 -4.57
N LEU A 208 25.70 13.85 -3.83
CA LEU A 208 24.34 13.81 -4.36
C LEU A 208 23.78 15.21 -4.63
N GLN A 209 24.14 16.22 -3.83
CA GLN A 209 23.79 17.62 -4.10
C GLN A 209 24.45 18.14 -5.39
N LEU A 210 25.73 17.83 -5.59
CA LEU A 210 26.46 18.20 -6.82
C LEU A 210 25.88 17.47 -8.03
N TYR A 211 25.56 16.18 -7.90
CA TYR A 211 24.88 15.41 -8.94
C TYR A 211 23.52 16.02 -9.29
N TYR A 212 22.67 16.31 -8.29
CA TYR A 212 21.38 16.95 -8.49
C TYR A 212 21.50 18.30 -9.22
N THR A 213 22.47 19.12 -8.83
CA THR A 213 22.72 20.43 -9.45
C THR A 213 23.15 20.28 -10.91
N ARG A 214 24.07 19.36 -11.20
CA ARG A 214 24.52 19.07 -12.58
C ARG A 214 23.40 18.46 -13.43
N LEU A 215 22.58 17.60 -12.84
CA LEU A 215 21.47 16.95 -13.52
C LEU A 215 20.43 17.99 -13.95
N THR A 216 19.96 18.81 -13.01
CA THR A 216 18.97 19.87 -13.29
C THR A 216 19.50 20.93 -14.26
N SER A 217 20.78 21.32 -14.15
CA SER A 217 21.41 22.26 -15.09
C SER A 217 21.67 21.67 -16.49
N SER A 218 21.76 20.35 -16.62
CA SER A 218 21.91 19.69 -17.93
C SER A 218 20.55 19.50 -18.63
N LEU A 219 19.46 19.58 -17.86
CA LEU A 219 18.10 19.51 -18.37
C LEU A 219 17.61 20.90 -18.81
N LEU A 220 17.89 21.97 -18.05
CA LEU A 220 17.51 23.36 -18.36
C LEU A 220 18.76 24.28 -18.42
N PRO A 221 18.87 25.22 -19.40
CA PRO A 221 17.83 25.71 -20.31
C PRO A 221 17.68 24.90 -21.63
N PRO A 222 16.53 25.03 -22.33
CA PRO A 222 16.25 24.41 -23.63
C PRO A 222 17.13 24.87 -24.82
N SER A 223 18.44 24.71 -24.72
CA SER A 223 19.34 24.92 -25.86
C SER A 223 19.20 23.77 -26.88
N THR A 224 19.22 24.10 -28.16
CA THR A 224 19.23 23.17 -29.30
C THR A 224 20.65 22.87 -29.80
N ALA A 225 21.68 23.36 -29.12
CA ALA A 225 23.05 23.04 -29.45
C ALA A 225 23.25 21.50 -29.35
N PRO A 226 23.85 20.84 -30.37
CA PRO A 226 23.96 19.38 -30.41
C PRO A 226 24.71 18.80 -29.21
N ALA A 227 25.68 19.56 -28.67
CA ALA A 227 26.41 19.19 -27.45
C ALA A 227 25.50 19.16 -26.20
N GLU A 228 24.54 20.07 -26.09
CA GLU A 228 23.59 20.13 -24.97
C GLU A 228 22.49 19.07 -25.11
N THR A 229 22.06 18.75 -26.32
CA THR A 229 21.13 17.63 -26.58
C THR A 229 21.74 16.28 -26.19
N ALA A 230 23.04 16.08 -26.44
CA ALA A 230 23.75 14.89 -26.01
C ALA A 230 23.80 14.78 -24.47
N LYS A 231 24.10 15.88 -23.77
CA LYS A 231 24.07 15.93 -22.29
C LYS A 231 22.68 15.64 -21.73
N ARG A 232 21.63 16.22 -22.33
CA ARG A 232 20.24 15.96 -21.95
C ARG A 232 19.86 14.49 -22.12
N THR A 233 20.25 13.89 -23.23
CA THR A 233 19.97 12.47 -23.50
C THR A 233 20.67 11.57 -22.48
N ALA A 234 21.92 11.88 -22.13
CA ALA A 234 22.66 11.17 -21.07
C ALA A 234 22.02 11.37 -19.68
N ALA A 235 21.55 12.58 -19.36
CA ALA A 235 20.84 12.88 -18.12
C ALA A 235 19.52 12.08 -18.01
N LEU A 236 18.72 12.03 -19.08
CA LEU A 236 17.48 11.23 -19.13
C LEU A 236 17.76 9.73 -19.04
N ALA A 237 18.83 9.23 -19.68
CA ALA A 237 19.24 7.84 -19.55
C ALA A 237 19.66 7.50 -18.11
N SER A 238 20.33 8.42 -17.41
CA SER A 238 20.68 8.25 -16.00
C SER A 238 19.43 8.17 -15.12
N LEU A 239 18.42 9.03 -15.34
CA LEU A 239 17.16 9.00 -14.60
C LEU A 239 16.40 7.67 -14.77
N ARG A 240 16.46 7.06 -15.95
CA ARG A 240 15.78 5.79 -16.27
C ARG A 240 16.38 4.57 -15.58
N ALA A 241 17.69 4.55 -15.34
CA ALA A 241 18.41 3.34 -14.96
C ALA A 241 19.11 3.40 -13.60
N ASP A 242 19.36 4.59 -13.05
CA ASP A 242 20.15 4.74 -11.82
C ASP A 242 19.31 4.44 -10.57
N ALA A 243 19.79 3.52 -9.74
CA ALA A 243 19.18 3.08 -8.50
C ALA A 243 19.54 3.99 -7.29
N GLY A 244 20.59 4.82 -7.41
CA GLY A 244 21.05 5.71 -6.34
C GLY A 244 20.18 6.95 -6.13
N LEU A 245 19.11 7.11 -6.92
CA LEU A 245 18.32 8.34 -6.99
C LEU A 245 17.14 8.40 -6.01
N GLN A 246 16.87 7.34 -5.23
CA GLN A 246 15.73 7.31 -4.30
C GLN A 246 15.74 8.49 -3.32
N ALA A 247 16.91 8.84 -2.77
CA ALA A 247 17.05 9.98 -1.85
C ALA A 247 16.89 11.35 -2.54
N LEU A 248 17.02 11.41 -3.87
CA LEU A 248 16.80 12.61 -4.68
C LEU A 248 15.37 12.72 -5.18
N LEU A 249 14.61 11.63 -5.17
CA LEU A 249 13.27 11.53 -5.74
C LEU A 249 12.31 12.61 -5.21
N PRO A 250 12.14 12.84 -3.89
CA PRO A 250 11.26 13.91 -3.41
C PRO A 250 11.68 15.31 -3.90
N TYR A 251 12.97 15.56 -4.06
CA TYR A 251 13.48 16.83 -4.58
C TYR A 251 13.23 16.98 -6.08
N LEU A 252 13.42 15.90 -6.85
CA LEU A 252 13.13 15.87 -8.29
C LEU A 252 11.64 16.05 -8.57
N VAL A 253 10.77 15.35 -7.84
CA VAL A 253 9.31 15.49 -7.99
C VAL A 253 8.87 16.92 -7.66
N LYS A 254 9.42 17.51 -6.59
CA LYS A 254 9.15 18.91 -6.24
C LYS A 254 9.64 19.88 -7.32
N TRP A 255 10.87 19.69 -7.81
CA TRP A 255 11.47 20.52 -8.85
C TRP A 255 10.68 20.47 -10.16
N VAL A 256 10.24 19.28 -10.58
CA VAL A 256 9.35 19.13 -11.74
C VAL A 256 8.03 19.86 -11.51
N GLY A 257 7.41 19.69 -10.34
CA GLY A 257 6.14 20.34 -10.02
C GLY A 257 6.22 21.87 -10.05
N GLU A 258 7.26 22.44 -9.43
CA GLU A 258 7.52 23.88 -9.44
C GLU A 258 7.90 24.38 -10.85
N GLY A 259 8.70 23.61 -11.59
CA GLY A 259 9.09 23.93 -12.97
C GLY A 259 7.90 23.96 -13.94
N VAL A 260 6.98 23.00 -13.83
CA VAL A 260 5.75 22.98 -14.64
C VAL A 260 4.85 24.17 -14.30
N VAL A 261 4.65 24.48 -13.02
CA VAL A 261 3.82 25.63 -12.61
C VAL A 261 4.46 26.96 -13.01
N GLY A 262 5.78 27.07 -12.91
CA GLY A 262 6.53 28.25 -13.34
C GLY A 262 6.41 28.48 -14.85
N ALA A 263 6.68 27.45 -15.66
CA ALA A 263 6.60 27.51 -17.11
C ALA A 263 5.18 27.77 -17.64
N LEU A 264 4.13 27.46 -16.87
CA LEU A 264 2.73 27.78 -17.20
C LEU A 264 2.28 29.16 -16.69
N ARG A 265 3.08 29.85 -15.88
CA ARG A 265 2.75 31.16 -15.28
C ARG A 265 3.50 32.31 -15.93
N GLU A 266 4.71 32.07 -16.40
CA GLU A 266 5.53 33.06 -17.11
C GLU A 266 5.00 33.14 -18.56
N GLU A 267 4.54 34.31 -19.02
CA GLU A 267 3.96 34.53 -20.36
C GLU A 267 4.98 35.15 -21.33
N THR A 268 6.23 34.69 -21.29
CA THR A 268 7.32 35.27 -22.09
C THR A 268 8.01 34.20 -22.92
N ASP A 269 7.91 34.35 -24.24
CA ASP A 269 8.43 33.50 -25.31
C ASP A 269 7.91 32.05 -25.31
N GLY A 270 6.70 31.87 -25.85
CA GLY A 270 6.00 30.57 -25.90
C GLY A 270 6.80 29.41 -26.52
N GLU A 271 7.77 29.64 -27.41
CA GLU A 271 8.62 28.54 -27.91
C GLU A 271 9.53 27.94 -26.83
N GLN A 272 10.06 28.78 -25.93
CA GLN A 272 10.99 28.33 -24.89
C GLN A 272 10.24 27.63 -23.75
N GLU A 273 9.04 28.11 -23.43
CA GLU A 273 8.12 27.48 -22.48
C GLU A 273 7.73 26.07 -22.96
N GLY A 274 7.33 25.95 -24.24
CA GLY A 274 6.93 24.67 -24.84
C GLY A 274 8.05 23.62 -24.77
N ARG A 275 9.30 24.01 -25.05
CA ARG A 275 10.46 23.12 -24.93
C ARG A 275 10.79 22.77 -23.48
N THR A 276 10.61 23.72 -22.55
CA THR A 276 10.82 23.44 -21.12
C THR A 276 9.83 22.40 -20.61
N LEU A 277 8.55 22.54 -20.97
CA LEU A 277 7.51 21.57 -20.61
C LEU A 277 7.76 20.19 -21.22
N GLU A 278 8.28 20.12 -22.44
CA GLU A 278 8.65 18.86 -23.09
C GLU A 278 9.73 18.13 -22.30
N ILE A 279 10.80 18.85 -21.92
CA ILE A 279 11.88 18.29 -21.11
C ILE A 279 11.37 17.83 -19.73
N LEU A 280 10.49 18.60 -19.10
CA LEU A 280 9.91 18.23 -17.80
C LEU A 280 9.01 16.98 -17.90
N LEU A 281 8.23 16.83 -18.97
CA LEU A 281 7.44 15.62 -19.23
C LEU A 281 8.34 14.41 -19.52
N ASP A 282 9.43 14.58 -20.26
CA ASP A 282 10.42 13.53 -20.52
C ASP A 282 11.09 13.07 -19.22
N VAL A 283 11.36 13.99 -18.30
CA VAL A 283 11.87 13.66 -16.95
C VAL A 283 10.85 12.84 -16.17
N VAL A 284 9.57 13.20 -16.20
CA VAL A 284 8.51 12.41 -15.54
C VAL A 284 8.42 11.01 -16.15
N SER A 285 8.45 10.90 -17.48
CA SER A 285 8.45 9.60 -18.16
C SER A 285 9.67 8.76 -17.80
N ALA A 286 10.86 9.38 -17.75
CA ALA A 286 12.11 8.71 -17.38
C ALA A 286 12.09 8.19 -15.92
N ILE A 287 11.55 8.97 -14.99
CA ILE A 287 11.40 8.56 -13.58
C ILE A 287 10.41 7.39 -13.46
N LEU A 288 9.31 7.42 -14.22
CA LEU A 288 8.29 6.35 -14.22
C LEU A 288 8.78 5.05 -14.87
N GLU A 289 9.69 5.12 -15.82
CA GLU A 289 10.31 3.94 -16.45
C GLU A 289 11.32 3.23 -15.54
N ASN A 290 11.80 3.90 -14.48
CA ASN A 290 12.81 3.35 -13.60
C ASN A 290 12.19 2.38 -12.57
N SER A 291 12.39 1.08 -12.77
CA SER A 291 11.88 0.02 -11.88
C SER A 291 12.56 -0.04 -10.51
N THR A 292 13.69 0.66 -10.33
CA THR A 292 14.43 0.66 -9.06
C THR A 292 13.95 1.73 -8.09
N LEU A 293 13.14 2.68 -8.56
CA LEU A 293 12.60 3.77 -7.75
C LEU A 293 11.21 3.43 -7.22
N PHE A 294 10.99 3.66 -5.92
CA PHE A 294 9.68 3.50 -5.32
C PHE A 294 8.89 4.81 -5.44
N ILE A 295 8.14 4.94 -6.55
CA ILE A 295 7.42 6.16 -6.91
C ILE A 295 6.03 6.29 -6.26
N GLU A 296 5.49 5.19 -5.72
CA GLU A 296 4.11 5.13 -5.20
C GLU A 296 3.76 6.23 -4.19
N PRO A 297 4.62 6.59 -3.22
CA PRO A 297 4.33 7.67 -2.27
C PRO A 297 4.17 9.05 -2.94
N TYR A 298 4.77 9.24 -4.11
CA TYR A 298 4.85 10.53 -4.80
C TYR A 298 3.86 10.65 -5.97
N LEU A 299 3.09 9.61 -6.29
CA LEU A 299 2.10 9.62 -7.36
C LEU A 299 1.12 10.78 -7.22
N HIS A 300 0.63 11.04 -6.01
CA HIS A 300 -0.30 12.14 -5.77
C HIS A 300 0.28 13.54 -6.07
N GLN A 301 1.62 13.67 -6.08
CA GLN A 301 2.33 14.93 -6.29
C GLN A 301 2.74 15.10 -7.75
N LEU A 302 2.99 14.00 -8.47
CA LEU A 302 3.27 14.00 -9.91
C LEU A 302 2.01 14.17 -10.77
N LEU A 303 0.88 13.59 -10.36
CA LEU A 303 -0.37 13.63 -11.13
C LEU A 303 -0.86 15.06 -11.41
N PRO A 304 -0.86 16.01 -10.45
CA PRO A 304 -1.20 17.40 -10.73
C PRO A 304 -0.30 18.03 -11.81
N SER A 305 0.99 17.71 -11.86
CA SER A 305 1.91 18.25 -12.87
C SER A 305 1.54 17.76 -14.27
N ILE A 306 1.27 16.46 -14.43
CA ILE A 306 0.84 15.86 -15.70
C ILE A 306 -0.52 16.41 -16.13
N LEU A 307 -1.49 16.47 -15.20
CA LEU A 307 -2.83 16.98 -15.47
C LEU A 307 -2.84 18.49 -15.78
N SER A 308 -1.94 19.26 -15.18
CA SER A 308 -1.81 20.70 -15.46
C SER A 308 -1.34 20.92 -16.88
N VAL A 309 -0.29 20.22 -17.34
CA VAL A 309 0.16 20.33 -18.74
C VAL A 309 -0.90 19.83 -19.71
N LEU A 310 -1.62 18.76 -19.36
CA LEU A 310 -2.68 18.21 -20.21
C LEU A 310 -3.87 19.16 -20.35
N LEU A 311 -4.35 19.78 -19.27
CA LEU A 311 -5.59 20.54 -19.22
C LEU A 311 -5.42 22.06 -19.37
N HIS A 312 -4.18 22.55 -19.49
CA HIS A 312 -3.93 23.98 -19.59
C HIS A 312 -4.59 24.61 -20.84
N ALA A 313 -5.16 25.80 -20.64
CA ALA A 313 -6.01 26.49 -21.61
C ALA A 313 -5.24 26.92 -22.86
N SER A 314 -4.08 27.54 -22.68
CA SER A 314 -3.27 28.15 -23.73
C SER A 314 -1.87 27.57 -23.70
N LEU A 315 -1.59 26.62 -24.59
CA LEU A 315 -0.23 26.12 -24.83
C LEU A 315 0.31 26.72 -26.12
N PRO A 316 1.63 26.91 -26.26
CA PRO A 316 2.26 27.36 -27.49
C PRO A 316 1.81 26.49 -28.67
N SER A 317 1.26 27.11 -29.71
CA SER A 317 0.56 26.39 -30.81
C SER A 317 1.43 25.37 -31.55
N SER A 318 2.74 25.61 -31.64
CA SER A 318 3.73 24.70 -32.23
C SER A 318 3.93 23.40 -31.44
N HIS A 319 3.89 23.47 -30.10
CA HIS A 319 4.16 22.33 -29.22
C HIS A 319 2.89 21.75 -28.57
N ALA A 320 1.75 22.44 -28.65
CA ALA A 320 0.52 22.09 -27.94
C ALA A 320 0.04 20.64 -28.22
N LYS A 321 0.01 20.21 -29.49
CA LYS A 321 -0.41 18.84 -29.87
C LYS A 321 0.55 17.78 -29.33
N HIS A 322 1.85 18.02 -29.42
CA HIS A 322 2.88 17.10 -28.95
C HIS A 322 2.82 16.97 -27.42
N LEU A 323 2.81 18.08 -26.70
CA LEU A 323 2.76 18.12 -25.23
C LEU A 323 1.51 17.44 -24.67
N ARG A 324 0.33 17.71 -25.24
CA ARG A 324 -0.92 17.06 -24.80
C ARG A 324 -0.91 15.56 -25.08
N THR A 325 -0.32 15.13 -26.20
CA THR A 325 -0.21 13.70 -26.53
C THR A 325 0.77 12.99 -25.61
N ALA A 326 1.95 13.58 -25.37
CA ALA A 326 2.94 13.05 -24.44
C ALA A 326 2.39 12.98 -23.00
N ALA A 327 1.74 14.04 -22.52
CA ALA A 327 1.12 14.05 -21.19
C ALA A 327 0.02 12.97 -21.04
N ALA A 328 -0.81 12.79 -22.08
CA ALA A 328 -1.83 11.74 -22.09
C ALA A 328 -1.22 10.32 -22.08
N GLN A 329 -0.14 10.09 -22.83
CA GLN A 329 0.58 8.82 -22.83
C GLN A 329 1.23 8.52 -21.48
N THR A 330 1.88 9.52 -20.86
CA THR A 330 2.47 9.40 -19.52
C THR A 330 1.38 9.12 -18.48
N LEU A 331 0.24 9.82 -18.54
CA LEU A 331 -0.91 9.57 -17.66
C LEU A 331 -1.47 8.15 -17.84
N GLY A 332 -1.63 7.69 -19.07
CA GLY A 332 -2.06 6.33 -19.39
C GLY A 332 -1.12 5.29 -18.82
N ARG A 333 0.21 5.49 -18.95
CA ARG A 333 1.22 4.59 -18.36
C ARG A 333 1.09 4.50 -16.84
N VAL A 334 0.99 5.64 -16.15
CA VAL A 334 0.79 5.69 -14.69
C VAL A 334 -0.45 4.90 -14.27
N LEU A 335 -1.56 5.06 -15.01
CA LEU A 335 -2.79 4.34 -14.75
C LEU A 335 -2.66 2.84 -15.00
N THR A 336 -2.04 2.41 -16.10
CA THR A 336 -1.84 0.98 -16.38
C THR A 336 -0.95 0.30 -15.34
N GLN A 337 0.08 0.99 -14.84
CA GLN A 337 1.03 0.44 -13.89
C GLN A 337 0.50 0.39 -12.46
N HIS A 338 -0.28 1.38 -12.03
CA HIS A 338 -0.69 1.55 -10.63
C HIS A 338 -2.19 1.35 -10.36
N SER A 339 -3.02 1.07 -11.38
CA SER A 339 -4.47 0.89 -11.19
C SER A 339 -4.85 -0.31 -10.32
N THR A 340 -4.07 -1.39 -10.35
CA THR A 340 -4.32 -2.59 -9.52
C THR A 340 -3.99 -2.36 -8.05
N THR A 341 -2.93 -1.59 -7.77
CA THR A 341 -2.51 -1.25 -6.40
C THR A 341 -3.43 -0.18 -5.79
N TYR A 342 -3.90 0.77 -6.61
CA TYR A 342 -4.77 1.86 -6.19
C TYR A 342 -6.07 1.92 -7.02
N PRO A 343 -7.09 1.12 -6.67
CA PRO A 343 -8.36 1.08 -7.42
C PRO A 343 -9.10 2.43 -7.47
N SER A 344 -8.85 3.32 -6.50
CA SER A 344 -9.45 4.66 -6.46
C SER A 344 -8.81 5.68 -7.41
N LEU A 345 -7.64 5.37 -7.98
CA LEU A 345 -6.87 6.28 -8.82
C LEU A 345 -7.56 6.58 -10.15
N SER A 346 -7.96 5.52 -10.88
CA SER A 346 -8.62 5.64 -12.19
C SER A 346 -9.95 6.40 -12.12
N PRO A 347 -10.90 6.08 -11.20
CA PRO A 347 -12.14 6.85 -11.04
C PRO A 347 -11.91 8.33 -10.71
N ARG A 348 -10.89 8.64 -9.90
CA ARG A 348 -10.57 10.03 -9.52
C ARG A 348 -10.08 10.84 -10.73
N ILE A 349 -9.17 10.29 -11.53
CA ILE A 349 -8.64 10.96 -12.73
C ILE A 349 -9.73 11.09 -13.79
N MET A 350 -10.53 10.03 -14.00
CA MET A 350 -11.69 10.07 -14.89
C MET A 350 -12.66 11.20 -14.52
N LYS A 351 -13.00 11.33 -13.23
CA LYS A 351 -13.84 12.44 -12.75
C LYS A 351 -13.24 13.81 -13.08
N THR A 352 -11.94 13.99 -12.87
CA THR A 352 -11.25 15.25 -13.20
C THR A 352 -11.31 15.58 -14.69
N LEU A 353 -11.06 14.59 -15.57
CA LEU A 353 -11.12 14.79 -17.03
C LEU A 353 -12.55 15.03 -17.51
N LEU A 354 -13.55 14.33 -16.96
CA LEU A 354 -14.96 14.55 -17.28
C LEU A 354 -15.42 15.95 -16.91
N VAL A 355 -15.05 16.44 -15.71
CA VAL A 355 -15.33 17.82 -15.31
C VAL A 355 -14.63 18.81 -16.24
N ALA A 356 -13.40 18.52 -16.68
CA ALA A 356 -12.68 19.34 -17.66
C ALA A 356 -13.38 19.37 -19.04
N LEU A 357 -13.95 18.25 -19.48
CA LEU A 357 -14.63 18.10 -20.77
C LEU A 357 -16.04 18.71 -20.80
N LEU A 358 -16.88 18.39 -19.81
CA LEU A 358 -18.30 18.75 -19.81
C LEU A 358 -18.56 20.15 -19.25
N GLY A 359 -17.60 20.70 -18.49
CA GLY A 359 -17.82 21.93 -17.72
C GLY A 359 -18.92 21.74 -16.68
N ASN A 360 -19.30 22.82 -15.98
CA ASN A 360 -20.40 22.77 -15.00
C ASN A 360 -21.78 22.76 -15.67
N THR A 361 -21.91 22.20 -16.88
CA THR A 361 -23.18 22.15 -17.59
C THR A 361 -24.07 21.10 -16.94
N PRO A 362 -25.24 21.45 -16.37
CA PRO A 362 -26.21 20.47 -15.96
C PRO A 362 -26.77 19.86 -17.24
N THR A 363 -26.28 18.69 -17.63
CA THR A 363 -26.89 17.90 -18.70
C THR A 363 -28.25 17.42 -18.20
N GLY A 364 -29.30 18.09 -18.66
CA GLY A 364 -30.68 17.63 -18.48
C GLY A 364 -30.88 16.23 -19.07
N LYS A 365 -31.65 15.42 -18.32
CA LYS A 365 -32.05 14.02 -18.55
C LYS A 365 -31.02 12.96 -18.11
N SER A 366 -30.89 12.79 -16.78
CA SER A 366 -30.65 11.48 -16.19
C SER A 366 -31.70 11.21 -15.10
N THR A 367 -32.77 10.54 -15.48
CA THR A 367 -33.58 9.73 -14.58
C THR A 367 -32.87 8.40 -14.39
N THR A 368 -32.08 8.27 -13.33
CA THR A 368 -31.99 7.08 -12.46
C THR A 368 -30.97 7.38 -11.36
N SER A 369 -31.48 7.72 -10.18
CA SER A 369 -30.72 7.63 -8.93
C SER A 369 -30.29 6.18 -8.74
N THR A 370 -28.99 5.90 -8.88
CA THR A 370 -28.38 4.69 -8.33
C THR A 370 -27.35 5.14 -7.30
N THR A 371 -27.71 5.02 -6.04
CA THR A 371 -26.82 5.13 -4.90
C THR A 371 -25.79 4.00 -4.93
N VAL A 372 -24.50 4.36 -5.05
CA VAL A 372 -23.39 3.48 -4.72
C VAL A 372 -22.49 4.19 -3.71
N ASN A 373 -22.37 3.60 -2.52
CA ASN A 373 -21.44 3.96 -1.44
C ASN A 373 -21.62 5.30 -0.72
N GLY A 374 -22.81 5.55 -0.16
CA GLY A 374 -22.92 6.11 1.19
C GLY A 374 -22.27 7.47 1.54
N PHE A 375 -22.00 8.35 0.57
CA PHE A 375 -21.62 9.75 0.83
C PHE A 375 -22.67 10.69 0.23
N ALA A 376 -23.52 11.23 1.09
CA ALA A 376 -24.38 12.36 0.76
C ALA A 376 -23.51 13.63 0.73
N MET A 377 -23.49 14.33 -0.41
CA MET A 377 -22.99 15.69 -0.49
C MET A 377 -24.19 16.63 -0.37
N ASP A 378 -24.24 17.38 0.73
CA ASP A 378 -25.25 18.41 0.99
C ASP A 378 -25.10 19.53 -0.05
N THR A 379 -26.12 19.71 -0.88
CA THR A 379 -26.27 20.83 -1.81
C THR A 379 -27.41 21.72 -1.35
N SER A 380 -27.31 22.28 -0.15
CA SER A 380 -28.14 23.41 0.29
C SER A 380 -27.47 24.74 -0.06
N GLY A 381 -27.39 25.03 -1.36
CA GLY A 381 -27.13 26.36 -1.89
C GLY A 381 -28.43 26.95 -2.44
N THR A 382 -28.96 27.97 -1.78
CA THR A 382 -30.16 28.72 -2.19
C THR A 382 -30.08 29.20 -3.65
N PRO A 383 -31.18 29.11 -4.43
CA PRO A 383 -31.19 29.52 -5.83
C PRO A 383 -31.34 31.04 -5.92
N ASN A 384 -30.23 31.76 -6.05
CA ASN A 384 -30.29 33.14 -6.51
C ASN A 384 -30.24 33.13 -8.05
N GLY A 385 -31.34 33.61 -8.64
CA GLY A 385 -31.46 33.78 -10.08
C GLY A 385 -30.49 34.81 -10.61
N ASP A 386 -29.58 34.37 -11.47
CA ASP A 386 -29.26 35.00 -12.74
C ASP A 386 -28.61 33.94 -13.63
N GLY A 387 -29.17 33.70 -14.82
CA GLY A 387 -28.83 32.61 -15.73
C GLY A 387 -27.54 32.85 -16.52
N THR A 388 -26.46 33.25 -15.86
CA THR A 388 -25.16 33.40 -16.51
C THR A 388 -24.51 32.01 -16.67
N ARG A 389 -24.68 31.42 -17.86
CA ARG A 389 -23.93 30.25 -18.33
C ARG A 389 -22.45 30.48 -18.01
N ALA A 390 -21.85 29.61 -17.19
CA ALA A 390 -20.42 29.65 -16.93
C ALA A 390 -19.65 29.74 -18.26
N PRO A 391 -18.58 30.56 -18.35
CA PRO A 391 -17.90 30.79 -19.61
C PRO A 391 -17.46 29.45 -20.24
N PRO A 392 -17.61 29.28 -21.56
CA PRO A 392 -17.23 28.05 -22.23
C PRO A 392 -15.75 27.78 -21.95
N LYS A 393 -15.44 26.52 -21.60
CA LYS A 393 -14.05 26.13 -21.35
C LYS A 393 -13.25 26.25 -22.64
N PRO A 394 -11.98 26.70 -22.58
CA PRO A 394 -11.16 26.86 -23.76
C PRO A 394 -10.99 25.52 -24.49
N LEU A 395 -10.99 25.58 -25.83
CA LEU A 395 -10.90 24.41 -26.71
C LEU A 395 -9.66 23.55 -26.40
N GLY A 396 -8.55 24.17 -26.00
CA GLY A 396 -7.32 23.46 -25.57
C GLY A 396 -7.51 22.56 -24.35
N THR A 397 -8.32 22.98 -23.37
CA THR A 397 -8.63 22.15 -22.19
C THR A 397 -9.50 20.96 -22.58
N ARG A 398 -10.45 21.14 -23.51
CA ARG A 398 -11.29 20.06 -24.04
C ARG A 398 -10.44 19.05 -24.81
N GLU A 399 -9.55 19.51 -25.68
CA GLU A 399 -8.61 18.64 -26.40
C GLU A 399 -7.80 17.78 -25.44
N GLY A 400 -7.21 18.39 -24.41
CA GLY A 400 -6.46 17.69 -23.37
C GLY A 400 -7.30 16.66 -22.62
N ALA A 401 -8.53 17.01 -22.25
CA ALA A 401 -9.45 16.09 -21.59
C ALA A 401 -9.75 14.85 -22.46
N ILE A 402 -9.99 15.05 -23.75
CA ILE A 402 -10.29 13.96 -24.70
C ILE A 402 -9.08 13.05 -24.87
N ARG A 403 -7.89 13.62 -25.11
CA ARG A 403 -6.64 12.85 -25.20
C ARG A 403 -6.35 12.08 -23.91
N GLY A 404 -6.62 12.68 -22.76
CA GLY A 404 -6.52 12.03 -21.46
C GLY A 404 -7.45 10.82 -21.33
N LEU A 405 -8.73 10.95 -21.74
CA LEU A 405 -9.71 9.86 -21.69
C LEU A 405 -9.30 8.68 -22.59
N ILE A 406 -8.74 8.96 -23.78
CA ILE A 406 -8.16 7.93 -24.66
C ILE A 406 -7.06 7.15 -23.91
N GLY A 407 -6.21 7.84 -23.14
CA GLY A 407 -5.16 7.22 -22.32
C GLY A 407 -5.67 6.37 -21.15
N ILE A 408 -6.91 6.57 -20.67
CA ILE A 408 -7.52 5.74 -19.62
C ILE A 408 -8.04 4.42 -20.20
N GLY A 409 -8.74 4.48 -21.34
CA GLY A 409 -9.29 3.30 -22.01
C GLY A 409 -10.68 3.53 -22.62
N LYS A 410 -11.15 2.51 -23.35
CA LYS A 410 -12.38 2.58 -24.17
C LYS A 410 -13.63 2.97 -23.37
N GLU A 411 -13.80 2.41 -22.18
CA GLU A 411 -14.96 2.71 -21.32
C GLU A 411 -14.97 4.16 -20.83
N ALA A 412 -13.80 4.75 -20.60
CA ALA A 412 -13.70 6.16 -20.21
C ALA A 412 -14.06 7.08 -21.39
N VAL A 413 -13.63 6.72 -22.60
CA VAL A 413 -14.00 7.42 -23.83
C VAL A 413 -15.50 7.34 -24.07
N ARG A 414 -16.11 6.15 -23.94
CA ARG A 414 -17.54 5.94 -24.12
C ARG A 414 -18.36 6.83 -23.19
N LYS A 415 -18.08 6.75 -21.89
CA LYS A 415 -18.77 7.53 -20.85
C LYS A 415 -18.59 9.03 -21.02
N GLY A 416 -17.41 9.49 -21.45
CA GLY A 416 -17.14 10.92 -21.57
C GLY A 416 -17.60 11.55 -22.89
N ILE A 417 -17.31 10.90 -24.01
CA ILE A 417 -17.53 11.46 -25.35
C ILE A 417 -18.94 11.20 -25.85
N VAL A 418 -19.47 9.99 -25.63
CA VAL A 418 -20.76 9.55 -26.17
C VAL A 418 -21.87 9.76 -25.14
N GLU A 419 -21.85 9.02 -24.01
CA GLU A 419 -22.92 9.08 -23.00
C GLU A 419 -22.98 10.45 -22.29
N GLY A 420 -21.81 11.01 -21.97
CA GLY A 420 -21.69 12.32 -21.32
C GLY A 420 -22.01 13.50 -22.24
N GLY A 421 -22.24 13.27 -23.54
CA GLY A 421 -22.51 14.33 -24.52
C GLY A 421 -21.30 15.21 -24.84
N GLY A 422 -20.08 14.75 -24.54
CA GLY A 422 -18.84 15.50 -24.80
C GLY A 422 -18.66 15.86 -26.28
N ALA A 423 -18.99 14.95 -27.21
CA ALA A 423 -18.94 15.20 -28.65
C ALA A 423 -19.91 16.31 -29.08
N ARG A 424 -21.15 16.28 -28.59
CA ARG A 424 -22.17 17.29 -28.90
C ARG A 424 -21.76 18.67 -28.43
N ILE A 425 -21.32 18.79 -27.17
CA ILE A 425 -20.90 20.09 -26.59
C ILE A 425 -19.70 20.67 -27.37
N VAL A 426 -18.72 19.83 -27.70
CA VAL A 426 -17.55 20.26 -28.48
C VAL A 426 -17.96 20.68 -29.90
N GLY A 427 -18.88 19.95 -30.54
CA GLY A 427 -19.38 20.24 -31.88
C GLY A 427 -20.17 21.55 -31.97
N GLU A 428 -21.03 21.82 -30.99
CA GLU A 428 -21.77 23.09 -30.86
C GLU A 428 -20.81 24.27 -30.67
N GLU A 429 -19.77 24.12 -29.84
CA GLU A 429 -18.79 25.18 -29.59
C GLU A 429 -17.88 25.45 -30.79
N ILE A 430 -17.47 24.42 -31.54
CA ILE A 430 -16.72 24.59 -32.80
C ILE A 430 -17.56 25.33 -33.83
N THR A 431 -18.86 25.03 -33.90
CA THR A 431 -19.79 25.68 -34.82
C THR A 431 -20.08 27.13 -34.42
N ALA A 432 -20.11 27.42 -33.12
CA ALA A 432 -20.34 28.75 -32.57
C ALA A 432 -19.08 29.64 -32.51
N SER A 433 -17.89 29.05 -32.39
CA SER A 433 -16.60 29.74 -32.21
C SER A 433 -15.60 29.31 -33.27
N GLY A 434 -15.37 30.16 -34.28
CA GLY A 434 -14.28 29.99 -35.25
C GLY A 434 -12.93 30.40 -34.67
N GLY A 435 -12.28 29.51 -33.91
CA GLY A 435 -10.99 29.75 -33.25
C GLY A 435 -9.80 28.96 -33.82
N GLU A 436 -8.59 29.39 -33.47
CA GLU A 436 -7.36 28.61 -33.67
C GLU A 436 -7.41 27.30 -32.87
N GLY A 437 -6.97 26.18 -33.47
CA GLY A 437 -6.90 24.87 -32.80
C GLY A 437 -8.10 23.93 -33.01
N ILE A 438 -9.13 24.33 -33.77
CA ILE A 438 -10.29 23.48 -34.11
C ILE A 438 -9.85 22.13 -34.70
N THR A 439 -8.90 22.15 -35.63
CA THR A 439 -8.41 20.93 -36.30
C THR A 439 -7.85 19.92 -35.29
N SER A 440 -7.10 20.36 -34.28
CA SER A 440 -6.50 19.48 -33.27
C SER A 440 -7.55 18.85 -32.35
N VAL A 441 -8.57 19.63 -31.97
CA VAL A 441 -9.72 19.15 -31.16
C VAL A 441 -10.56 18.16 -31.95
N VAL A 442 -10.84 18.46 -33.21
CA VAL A 442 -11.55 17.56 -34.13
C VAL A 442 -10.81 16.24 -34.29
N GLU A 443 -9.49 16.30 -34.56
CA GLU A 443 -8.66 15.10 -34.65
C GLU A 443 -8.69 14.30 -33.35
N ALA A 444 -8.67 14.95 -32.19
CA ALA A 444 -8.76 14.27 -30.90
C ALA A 444 -10.11 13.56 -30.71
N VAL A 445 -11.24 14.17 -31.08
CA VAL A 445 -12.57 13.53 -31.04
C VAL A 445 -12.64 12.36 -32.01
N MET A 446 -12.18 12.52 -33.25
CA MET A 446 -12.18 11.44 -34.24
C MET A 446 -11.28 10.27 -33.80
N MET A 447 -10.11 10.56 -33.24
CA MET A 447 -9.23 9.54 -32.64
C MET A 447 -9.92 8.83 -31.47
N ALA A 448 -10.68 9.55 -30.65
CA ALA A 448 -11.46 8.95 -29.57
C ALA A 448 -12.52 7.98 -30.12
N LEU A 449 -13.27 8.38 -31.15
CA LEU A 449 -14.26 7.51 -31.82
C LEU A 449 -13.60 6.28 -32.45
N ASP A 450 -12.42 6.43 -33.08
CA ASP A 450 -11.65 5.32 -33.65
C ASP A 450 -11.13 4.35 -32.56
N THR A 451 -10.89 4.82 -31.34
CA THR A 451 -10.49 3.95 -30.22
C THR A 451 -11.66 3.11 -29.66
N LEU A 452 -12.89 3.59 -29.78
CA LEU A 452 -14.10 2.85 -29.40
C LEU A 452 -14.33 1.66 -30.33
N GLN A 453 -14.32 1.92 -31.64
CA GLN A 453 -14.50 0.91 -32.67
C GLN A 453 -13.54 1.18 -33.83
N PRO A 454 -12.71 0.21 -34.25
CA PRO A 454 -11.88 0.36 -35.44
C PRO A 454 -12.76 0.38 -36.70
N THR A 455 -12.31 1.08 -37.74
CA THR A 455 -12.98 1.11 -39.04
C THR A 455 -13.02 -0.28 -39.69
N SER A 456 -14.10 -0.60 -40.38
CA SER A 456 -14.25 -1.87 -41.08
C SER A 456 -13.29 -1.97 -42.28
N GLY A 457 -12.87 -3.19 -42.61
CA GLY A 457 -12.00 -3.44 -43.76
C GLY A 457 -12.70 -3.28 -45.12
N MET A 458 -14.04 -3.24 -45.12
CA MET A 458 -14.91 -3.09 -46.29
C MET A 458 -16.03 -2.09 -45.95
N PRO A 459 -15.76 -0.78 -46.03
CA PRO A 459 -16.72 0.23 -45.63
C PRO A 459 -17.91 0.27 -46.59
N GLU A 460 -19.09 -0.05 -46.07
CA GLU A 460 -20.37 0.15 -46.75
C GLU A 460 -20.93 1.54 -46.40
N THR A 461 -21.36 2.29 -47.42
CA THR A 461 -21.96 3.61 -47.22
C THR A 461 -23.36 3.50 -46.64
N LEU A 462 -23.71 4.36 -45.68
CA LEU A 462 -25.07 4.43 -45.15
C LEU A 462 -26.03 4.91 -46.25
N ASP A 463 -27.12 4.17 -46.45
CA ASP A 463 -28.16 4.52 -47.42
C ASP A 463 -29.38 5.10 -46.69
N PRO A 464 -29.65 6.42 -46.79
CA PRO A 464 -30.78 7.05 -46.09
C PRO A 464 -32.15 6.56 -46.59
N SER A 465 -32.20 5.79 -47.68
CA SER A 465 -33.45 5.14 -48.15
C SER A 465 -33.79 3.85 -47.39
N GLN A 466 -32.83 3.25 -46.68
CA GLN A 466 -33.07 2.10 -45.80
C GLN A 466 -33.56 2.57 -44.42
N GLU A 467 -34.63 1.95 -43.92
CA GLU A 467 -35.24 2.33 -42.64
C GLU A 467 -34.28 2.15 -41.44
N GLU A 468 -33.44 1.10 -41.48
CA GLU A 468 -32.44 0.82 -40.44
C GLU A 468 -31.31 1.85 -40.42
N ASP A 469 -30.84 2.27 -41.60
CA ASP A 469 -29.80 3.29 -41.73
C ASP A 469 -30.32 4.68 -41.34
N ALA A 470 -31.59 4.99 -41.66
CA ALA A 470 -32.24 6.23 -41.24
C ALA A 470 -32.40 6.32 -39.70
N LYS A 471 -32.74 5.20 -39.04
CA LYS A 471 -32.77 5.12 -37.56
C LYS A 471 -31.37 5.32 -36.96
N LEU A 472 -30.36 4.68 -37.54
CA LEU A 472 -28.97 4.76 -37.10
C LEU A 472 -28.39 6.18 -37.27
N ILE A 473 -28.69 6.85 -38.39
CA ILE A 473 -28.35 8.26 -38.62
C ILE A 473 -28.99 9.14 -37.54
N THR A 474 -30.27 8.93 -37.24
CA THR A 474 -30.98 9.72 -36.21
C THR A 474 -30.33 9.53 -34.83
N GLN A 475 -30.00 8.29 -34.45
CA GLN A 475 -29.31 7.98 -33.18
C GLN A 475 -27.91 8.60 -33.11
N LEU A 476 -27.16 8.65 -34.22
CA LEU A 476 -25.86 9.31 -34.27
C LEU A 476 -25.96 10.83 -34.07
N HIS A 477 -26.96 11.47 -34.66
CA HIS A 477 -27.22 12.90 -34.43
C HIS A 477 -27.56 13.18 -32.96
N ASP A 478 -28.37 12.32 -32.32
CA ASP A 478 -28.72 12.47 -30.91
C ASP A 478 -27.51 12.30 -29.97
N LEU A 479 -26.62 11.35 -30.27
CA LEU A 479 -25.47 11.03 -29.43
C LEU A 479 -24.26 11.97 -29.66
N LEU A 480 -23.91 12.26 -30.91
CA LEU A 480 -22.68 12.99 -31.27
C LEU A 480 -22.92 14.46 -31.64
N GLY A 481 -24.17 14.86 -31.88
CA GLY A 481 -24.53 16.18 -32.39
C GLY A 481 -24.24 16.34 -33.88
N ASP A 482 -24.84 17.36 -34.50
CA ASP A 482 -24.87 17.53 -35.97
C ASP A 482 -23.48 17.58 -36.62
N PHE A 483 -22.53 18.24 -35.96
CA PHE A 483 -21.19 18.44 -36.50
C PHE A 483 -20.39 17.12 -36.63
N PHE A 484 -20.36 16.31 -35.56
CA PHE A 484 -19.62 15.05 -35.57
C PHE A 484 -20.41 13.92 -36.23
N ALA A 485 -21.74 13.91 -36.12
CA ALA A 485 -22.59 12.96 -36.84
C ALA A 485 -22.41 13.09 -38.36
N SER A 486 -22.43 14.31 -38.90
CA SER A 486 -22.19 14.56 -40.33
C SER A 486 -20.80 14.07 -40.78
N ARG A 487 -19.77 14.22 -39.93
CA ARG A 487 -18.43 13.71 -40.24
C ARG A 487 -18.36 12.19 -40.22
N VAL A 488 -18.98 11.54 -39.24
CA VAL A 488 -19.06 10.08 -39.17
C VAL A 488 -19.76 9.52 -40.41
N ILE A 489 -20.89 10.13 -40.81
CA ILE A 489 -21.65 9.74 -42.01
C ILE A 489 -20.83 9.96 -43.28
N SER A 490 -20.12 11.10 -43.38
CA SER A 490 -19.28 11.41 -44.55
C SER A 490 -18.09 10.45 -44.76
N ARG A 491 -17.67 9.74 -43.71
CA ARG A 491 -16.59 8.74 -43.77
C ARG A 491 -17.07 7.43 -44.44
N GLY A 492 -18.38 7.18 -44.51
CA GLY A 492 -18.98 6.11 -45.31
C GLY A 492 -18.78 4.70 -44.78
N ASP A 493 -18.66 4.50 -43.46
CA ASP A 493 -18.47 3.19 -42.82
C ASP A 493 -19.65 2.87 -41.89
N ARG A 494 -20.62 2.09 -42.40
CA ARG A 494 -21.84 1.67 -41.69
C ARG A 494 -21.53 0.86 -40.43
N ASP A 495 -20.58 -0.07 -40.50
CA ASP A 495 -20.23 -0.95 -39.37
C ASP A 495 -19.58 -0.19 -38.22
N TRP A 496 -18.73 0.79 -38.56
CA TRP A 496 -18.14 1.68 -37.57
C TRP A 496 -19.21 2.55 -36.90
N ALA A 497 -20.10 3.13 -37.69
CA ALA A 497 -21.20 3.97 -37.21
C ALA A 497 -22.18 3.16 -36.32
N ALA A 498 -22.50 1.92 -36.72
CA ALA A 498 -23.31 0.99 -35.92
C ALA A 498 -22.61 0.59 -34.62
N GLY A 499 -21.30 0.32 -34.65
CA GLY A 499 -20.53 -0.05 -33.46
C GLY A 499 -20.45 1.07 -32.41
N LEU A 500 -20.45 2.34 -32.84
CA LEU A 500 -20.49 3.49 -31.93
C LEU A 500 -21.83 3.59 -31.17
N VAL A 501 -22.93 3.25 -31.82
CA VAL A 501 -24.28 3.29 -31.24
C VAL A 501 -24.58 2.05 -30.40
N ALA A 502 -24.21 0.86 -30.90
CA ALA A 502 -24.49 -0.42 -30.25
C ALA A 502 -23.90 -0.49 -28.84
N GLY A 503 -22.68 0.01 -28.65
CA GLY A 503 -22.02 -0.03 -27.34
C GLY A 503 -22.59 0.95 -26.30
N VAL A 504 -23.65 1.69 -26.58
CA VAL A 504 -24.39 2.53 -25.59
C VAL A 504 -25.65 1.80 -25.09
N SER A 505 -26.09 0.74 -25.78
CA SER A 505 -27.35 0.03 -25.52
C SER A 505 -27.19 -1.23 -24.65
N ASP A 506 -25.96 -1.57 -24.28
CA ASP A 506 -25.58 -2.61 -23.29
C ASP A 506 -25.17 -1.95 -21.96
#